data_AF-A0AAW6KPS1-F1
#
_entry.id   AF-A0AAW6KPS1-F1
#
_cell.length_a   1.000
_cell.length_b   1.000
_cell.length_c   1.000
_cell.angle_alpha   90.00
_cell.angle_beta   90.00
_cell.angle_gamma   90.00
#
_symmetry.space_group_name_H-M   'P 1'
#
loop_
_entity.id
_entity.type
_entity.pdbx_description
1 polymer ?
#
loop_
_entity_poly.entity_id
_entity_poly.type
_entity_poly.pdbx_seq_one_letter_code
_entity_poly.pdbx_strand_id
1 'polypeptide(L)'
;KLGLTASQISQALMKETSQAPLTTVKKDGKDLDVTIKTEEETYKSVKDLENKKITTPTGQEVKIGDVAKVKEGTTSDTISKRDGKIYADVTAEVTSDNVTAVSVDVQKNIDKIELPDNVTIDTGGVSADIEDSFTKLGLAMLAAVAIVYLVLVITFGGALAPFAILFSLPFTIIGALVGLYVSGETISLNAMIGMLMLIGIVVTNAIVLIDRVIHKEAEGLSTREALLEAGSTRLRPILMTAIATIGA
;
A
#
# COMPACT_ATOMS: atom_id res chain seq x y z
N LYS A 1 -20.35 -28.10 -47.16
CA LYS A 1 -21.20 -29.31 -47.28
C LYS A 1 -22.50 -29.26 -46.45
N LEU A 2 -22.70 -28.33 -45.50
CA LEU A 2 -23.97 -28.16 -44.76
C LEU A 2 -24.42 -26.68 -44.62
N GLY A 3 -23.76 -25.74 -45.30
CA GLY A 3 -24.10 -24.31 -45.27
C GLY A 3 -23.88 -23.60 -43.93
N LEU A 4 -23.32 -24.28 -42.93
CA LEU A 4 -23.05 -23.73 -41.60
C LEU A 4 -21.75 -22.92 -41.56
N THR A 5 -21.80 -21.78 -40.88
CA THR A 5 -20.63 -20.94 -40.55
C THR A 5 -20.19 -21.20 -39.11
N ALA A 6 -18.91 -20.92 -38.81
CA ALA A 6 -18.39 -21.03 -37.44
C ALA A 6 -19.20 -20.18 -36.44
N SER A 7 -19.63 -18.98 -36.85
CA SER A 7 -20.46 -18.09 -36.03
C SER A 7 -21.82 -18.70 -35.68
N GLN A 8 -22.47 -19.40 -36.62
CA GLN A 8 -23.75 -20.08 -36.36
C GLN A 8 -23.61 -21.24 -35.36
N ILE A 9 -22.50 -21.98 -35.45
CA ILE A 9 -22.19 -23.05 -34.49
C ILE A 9 -21.93 -22.46 -33.09
N SER A 10 -21.14 -21.38 -33.01
CA SER A 10 -20.87 -20.69 -31.74
C SER A 10 -22.14 -20.11 -31.12
N GLN A 11 -23.03 -19.46 -31.90
CA GLN A 11 -24.29 -18.93 -31.38
C GLN A 11 -25.21 -20.03 -30.85
N ALA A 12 -25.29 -21.17 -31.52
CA ALA A 12 -26.08 -22.32 -31.05
C ALA A 12 -25.56 -22.89 -29.72
N LEU A 13 -24.26 -22.79 -29.46
CA LEU A 13 -23.63 -23.18 -28.19
C LEU A 13 -23.78 -22.10 -27.10
N MET A 14 -23.68 -20.82 -27.46
CA MET A 14 -23.74 -19.70 -26.49
C MET A 14 -25.16 -19.35 -26.02
N LYS A 15 -26.19 -19.62 -26.84
CA LYS A 15 -27.59 -19.26 -26.56
C LYS A 15 -28.16 -19.91 -25.28
N GLU A 16 -27.54 -20.99 -24.81
CA GLU A 16 -27.91 -21.68 -23.57
C GLU A 16 -27.10 -21.23 -22.35
N THR A 17 -25.89 -20.71 -22.53
CA THR A 17 -25.02 -20.31 -21.42
C THR A 17 -25.32 -18.89 -20.92
N SER A 18 -25.94 -18.04 -21.76
CA SER A 18 -26.22 -16.63 -21.42
C SER A 18 -27.72 -16.36 -21.30
N GLN A 19 -28.24 -16.26 -20.08
CA GLN A 19 -29.60 -15.80 -19.78
C GLN A 19 -29.70 -14.28 -19.99
N ALA A 20 -29.74 -13.83 -21.24
CA ALA A 20 -30.03 -12.42 -21.52
C ALA A 20 -31.47 -12.08 -21.06
N PRO A 21 -31.69 -10.91 -20.44
CA PRO A 21 -33.04 -10.47 -20.07
C PRO A 21 -33.88 -10.25 -21.32
N LEU A 22 -35.09 -10.80 -21.32
CA LEU A 22 -36.01 -10.71 -22.46
C LEU A 22 -36.79 -9.40 -22.47
N THR A 23 -37.10 -8.90 -21.27
CA THR A 23 -37.80 -7.64 -21.06
C THR A 23 -37.54 -7.15 -19.64
N THR A 24 -37.91 -5.90 -19.37
CA THR A 24 -37.82 -5.28 -18.06
C THR A 24 -39.22 -4.85 -17.63
N VAL A 25 -39.60 -5.15 -16.39
CA VAL A 25 -40.92 -4.83 -15.82
C VAL A 25 -40.76 -3.90 -14.62
N LYS A 26 -41.54 -2.81 -14.57
CA LYS A 26 -41.58 -1.93 -13.40
C LYS A 26 -42.44 -2.52 -12.29
N LYS A 27 -41.83 -2.76 -11.13
CA LYS A 27 -42.53 -3.12 -9.90
C LYS A 27 -41.97 -2.30 -8.74
N ASP A 28 -42.85 -1.68 -7.95
CA ASP A 28 -42.49 -0.87 -6.78
C ASP A 28 -41.46 0.25 -7.09
N GLY A 29 -41.59 0.87 -8.27
CA GLY A 29 -40.69 1.94 -8.73
C GLY A 29 -39.30 1.48 -9.18
N LYS A 30 -39.04 0.16 -9.20
CA LYS A 30 -37.78 -0.44 -9.68
C LYS A 30 -38.01 -1.19 -10.99
N ASP A 31 -37.04 -1.08 -11.89
CA ASP A 31 -36.97 -1.84 -13.12
C ASP A 31 -36.41 -3.25 -12.80
N LEU A 32 -37.20 -4.29 -13.07
CA LEU A 32 -36.83 -5.69 -12.85
C LEU A 32 -36.66 -6.41 -14.18
N ASP A 33 -35.49 -7.04 -14.38
CA ASP A 33 -35.22 -7.84 -15.56
C ASP A 33 -35.92 -9.20 -15.49
N VAL A 34 -36.60 -9.56 -16.58
CA VAL A 34 -37.31 -10.84 -16.74
C VAL A 34 -36.48 -11.75 -17.63
N THR A 35 -35.92 -12.80 -17.05
CA THR A 35 -35.20 -13.87 -17.76
C THR A 35 -36.06 -15.13 -17.81
N ILE A 36 -35.95 -15.90 -18.90
CA ILE A 36 -36.48 -17.28 -18.92
C ILE A 36 -35.40 -18.18 -18.33
N LYS A 37 -35.76 -18.85 -17.23
CA LYS A 37 -34.94 -19.90 -16.65
C LYS A 37 -35.13 -21.17 -17.47
N THR A 38 -34.29 -21.37 -18.48
CA THR A 38 -34.16 -22.65 -19.17
C THR A 38 -33.38 -23.61 -18.27
N GLU A 39 -33.71 -24.91 -18.30
CA GLU A 39 -32.89 -25.92 -17.64
C GLU A 39 -31.46 -25.84 -18.21
N GLU A 40 -30.48 -25.64 -17.35
CA GLU A 40 -29.08 -25.61 -17.76
C GLU A 40 -28.68 -27.01 -18.27
N GLU A 41 -28.54 -27.16 -19.58
CA GLU A 41 -27.94 -28.36 -20.15
C GLU A 41 -26.47 -28.43 -19.70
N THR A 42 -26.21 -29.24 -18.68
CA THR A 42 -24.86 -29.47 -18.18
C THR A 42 -24.19 -30.56 -19.00
N TYR A 43 -23.17 -30.20 -19.78
CA TYR A 43 -22.36 -31.17 -20.50
C TYR A 43 -21.38 -31.83 -19.52
N LYS A 44 -21.62 -33.10 -19.20
CA LYS A 44 -20.77 -33.87 -18.27
C LYS A 44 -19.58 -34.53 -18.97
N SER A 45 -19.65 -34.68 -20.29
CA SER A 45 -18.60 -35.31 -21.08
C SER A 45 -18.47 -34.71 -22.49
N VAL A 46 -17.31 -34.90 -23.10
CA VAL A 46 -17.06 -34.56 -24.51
C VAL A 46 -18.08 -35.22 -25.44
N LYS A 47 -18.51 -36.45 -25.13
CA LYS A 47 -19.52 -37.18 -25.92
C LYS A 47 -20.89 -36.52 -25.89
N ASP A 48 -21.25 -35.84 -24.82
CA ASP A 48 -22.52 -35.14 -24.71
C ASP A 48 -22.54 -33.95 -25.68
N LEU A 49 -21.43 -33.22 -25.75
CA LEU A 49 -21.23 -32.14 -26.71
C LEU A 49 -21.19 -32.65 -28.16
N GLU A 50 -20.49 -33.75 -28.43
CA GLU A 50 -20.40 -34.33 -29.78
C GLU A 50 -21.75 -34.82 -30.31
N ASN A 51 -22.60 -35.35 -29.43
CA ASN A 51 -23.94 -35.85 -29.79
C ASN A 51 -25.00 -34.76 -29.86
N LYS A 52 -24.70 -33.54 -29.39
CA LYS A 52 -25.63 -32.42 -29.49
C LYS A 52 -25.94 -32.13 -30.95
N LYS A 53 -27.23 -31.91 -31.24
CA LYS A 53 -27.72 -31.60 -32.57
C LYS A 53 -27.86 -30.10 -32.75
N ILE A 54 -27.43 -29.60 -33.91
CA ILE A 54 -27.63 -28.23 -34.34
C ILE A 54 -28.44 -28.20 -35.63
N THR A 55 -29.36 -27.24 -35.73
CA THR A 55 -30.20 -27.08 -36.92
C THR A 55 -29.49 -26.21 -37.95
N THR A 56 -29.27 -26.76 -39.15
CA THR A 56 -28.72 -26.03 -40.30
C THR A 56 -29.72 -24.95 -40.79
N PRO A 57 -29.26 -23.91 -41.51
CA PRO A 57 -30.16 -22.96 -42.17
C PRO A 57 -31.14 -23.62 -43.15
N THR A 58 -30.81 -24.81 -43.64
CA THR A 58 -31.64 -25.66 -44.49
C THR A 58 -32.64 -26.55 -43.72
N GLY A 59 -32.72 -26.42 -42.39
CA GLY A 59 -33.65 -27.18 -41.53
C GLY A 59 -33.23 -28.60 -41.17
N GLN A 60 -32.06 -29.06 -41.63
CA GLN A 60 -31.52 -30.38 -41.28
C GLN A 60 -30.83 -30.33 -39.90
N GLU A 61 -31.06 -31.34 -39.07
CA GLU A 61 -30.32 -31.54 -37.82
C GLU A 61 -29.02 -32.29 -38.09
N VAL A 62 -27.91 -31.75 -37.60
CA VAL A 62 -26.58 -32.38 -37.69
C VAL A 62 -25.90 -32.41 -36.33
N LYS A 63 -25.14 -33.47 -36.04
CA LYS A 63 -24.40 -33.57 -34.78
C LYS A 63 -23.16 -32.69 -34.80
N ILE A 64 -22.77 -32.14 -33.65
CA ILE A 64 -21.55 -31.32 -33.55
C ILE A 64 -20.31 -32.14 -33.93
N GLY A 65 -20.24 -33.42 -33.56
CA GLY A 65 -19.13 -34.29 -33.92
C GLY A 65 -18.93 -34.49 -35.43
N ASP A 66 -19.99 -34.30 -36.23
CA ASP A 66 -19.92 -34.43 -37.70
C ASP A 66 -19.37 -33.16 -38.37
N VAL A 67 -19.35 -32.03 -37.66
CA VAL A 67 -18.97 -30.70 -38.19
C VAL A 67 -17.78 -30.08 -37.48
N ALA A 68 -17.43 -30.54 -36.28
CA ALA A 68 -16.36 -30.00 -35.45
C ALA A 68 -15.66 -31.10 -34.65
N LYS A 69 -14.37 -30.89 -34.37
CA LYS A 69 -13.60 -31.77 -33.48
C LYS A 69 -13.62 -31.21 -32.06
N VAL A 70 -14.27 -31.92 -31.16
CA VAL A 70 -14.29 -31.55 -29.74
C VAL A 70 -13.06 -32.14 -29.06
N LYS A 71 -12.35 -31.33 -28.28
CA LYS A 71 -11.21 -31.77 -27.48
C LYS A 71 -11.35 -31.20 -26.08
N GLU A 72 -11.09 -32.04 -25.09
CA GLU A 72 -10.92 -31.58 -23.72
C GLU A 72 -9.58 -30.85 -23.59
N GLY A 73 -9.59 -29.75 -22.86
CA GLY A 73 -8.41 -28.94 -22.61
C GLY A 73 -8.62 -28.12 -21.36
N THR A 74 -7.52 -27.77 -20.69
CA THR A 74 -7.54 -26.93 -19.51
C THR A 74 -7.24 -25.49 -19.94
N THR A 75 -8.08 -24.55 -19.51
CA THR A 75 -7.85 -23.11 -19.69
C THR A 75 -8.07 -22.43 -18.35
N SER A 76 -7.48 -21.24 -18.15
CA SER A 76 -7.79 -20.43 -16.97
C SER A 76 -9.23 -19.93 -17.05
N ASP A 77 -9.98 -20.13 -15.96
CA ASP A 77 -11.35 -19.62 -15.82
C ASP A 77 -11.39 -18.08 -15.78
N THR A 78 -10.28 -17.44 -15.40
CA THR A 78 -10.15 -15.99 -15.32
C THR A 78 -8.75 -15.58 -15.75
N ILE A 79 -8.66 -14.52 -16.57
CA ILE A 79 -7.42 -13.89 -16.98
C ILE A 79 -7.29 -12.56 -16.26
N SER A 80 -6.50 -12.54 -15.19
CA SER A 80 -6.21 -11.33 -14.42
C SER A 80 -5.11 -10.54 -15.11
N LYS A 81 -5.36 -9.23 -15.34
CA LYS A 81 -4.39 -8.31 -15.92
C LYS A 81 -4.19 -7.07 -15.04
N ARG A 82 -2.93 -6.66 -14.85
CA ARG A 82 -2.53 -5.42 -14.19
C ARG A 82 -1.57 -4.69 -15.14
N ASP A 83 -1.88 -3.44 -15.46
CA ASP A 83 -1.13 -2.62 -16.43
C ASP A 83 -0.85 -3.32 -17.77
N GLY A 84 -1.85 -4.08 -18.25
CA GLY A 84 -1.78 -4.81 -19.53
C GLY A 84 -0.98 -6.12 -19.48
N LYS A 85 -0.33 -6.46 -18.36
CA LYS A 85 0.38 -7.73 -18.17
C LYS A 85 -0.52 -8.74 -17.45
N ILE A 86 -0.44 -10.00 -17.85
CA ILE A 86 -1.11 -11.10 -17.14
C ILE A 86 -0.34 -11.34 -15.84
N TYR A 87 -1.06 -11.44 -14.72
CA TYR A 87 -0.47 -11.72 -13.42
C TYR A 87 -1.22 -12.85 -12.71
N ALA A 88 -0.53 -13.47 -11.76
CA ALA A 88 -1.10 -14.43 -10.83
C ALA A 88 -0.84 -13.92 -9.41
N ASP A 89 -1.87 -13.92 -8.56
CA ASP A 89 -1.72 -13.53 -7.16
C ASP A 89 -1.35 -14.73 -6.30
N VAL A 90 -0.38 -14.54 -5.41
CA VAL A 90 -0.07 -15.45 -4.32
C VAL A 90 -0.27 -14.67 -3.02
N THR A 91 -1.24 -15.09 -2.21
CA THR A 91 -1.57 -14.44 -0.95
C THR A 91 -1.05 -15.25 0.22
N ALA A 92 -0.51 -14.55 1.23
CA ALA A 92 -0.11 -15.12 2.50
C ALA A 92 -0.54 -14.17 3.62
N GLU A 93 -1.06 -14.73 4.70
CA GLU A 93 -1.42 -13.98 5.89
C GLU A 93 -0.28 -14.02 6.90
N VAL A 94 0.17 -12.85 7.36
CA VAL A 94 1.21 -12.74 8.38
C VAL A 94 0.56 -12.85 9.75
N THR A 95 0.94 -13.89 10.51
CA THR A 95 0.42 -14.14 11.87
C THR A 95 1.31 -13.56 12.98
N SER A 96 2.40 -12.87 12.62
CA SER A 96 3.35 -12.26 13.56
C SER A 96 3.09 -10.76 13.72
N ASP A 97 3.39 -10.22 14.90
CA ASP A 97 3.32 -8.79 15.19
C ASP A 97 4.36 -7.96 14.40
N ASN A 98 5.46 -8.58 13.95
CA ASN A 98 6.52 -7.91 13.19
C ASN A 98 6.39 -8.18 11.70
N VAL A 99 5.44 -7.48 11.06
CA VAL A 99 5.20 -7.57 9.61
C VAL A 99 6.47 -7.26 8.81
N THR A 100 7.24 -6.25 9.21
CA THR A 100 8.44 -5.82 8.48
C THR A 100 9.51 -6.92 8.42
N ALA A 101 9.79 -7.59 9.54
CA ALA A 101 10.78 -8.66 9.55
C ALA A 101 10.35 -9.84 8.67
N VAL A 102 9.08 -10.23 8.73
CA VAL A 102 8.53 -11.30 7.89
C VAL A 102 8.60 -10.93 6.41
N SER A 103 8.23 -9.70 6.04
CA SER A 103 8.29 -9.25 4.65
C SER A 103 9.72 -9.25 4.10
N VAL A 104 10.72 -8.83 4.91
CA VAL A 104 12.14 -8.90 4.52
C VAL A 104 12.62 -10.34 4.33
N ASP A 105 12.25 -11.24 5.23
CA ASP A 105 12.64 -12.66 5.12
C ASP A 105 11.97 -13.35 3.91
N VAL A 106 10.71 -13.03 3.62
CA VAL A 106 10.01 -13.51 2.43
C VAL A 106 10.69 -12.99 1.17
N GLN A 107 10.97 -11.68 1.09
CA GLN A 107 11.65 -11.08 -0.06
C GLN A 107 13.02 -11.74 -0.30
N LYS A 108 13.79 -11.98 0.77
CA LYS A 108 15.09 -12.66 0.68
C LYS A 108 15.01 -14.10 0.16
N ASN A 109 13.88 -14.79 0.36
CA ASN A 109 13.67 -16.12 -0.20
C ASN A 109 13.15 -16.05 -1.65
N ILE A 110 12.34 -15.04 -1.97
CA ILE A 110 11.89 -14.75 -3.34
C ILE A 110 13.09 -14.43 -4.24
N ASP A 111 14.04 -13.61 -3.77
CA ASP A 111 15.23 -13.20 -4.53
C ASP A 111 16.16 -14.37 -4.88
N LYS A 112 16.01 -15.53 -4.23
CA LYS A 112 16.76 -16.76 -4.54
C LYS A 112 16.10 -17.63 -5.61
N ILE A 113 14.86 -17.33 -5.99
CA ILE A 113 14.12 -18.09 -7.00
C ILE A 113 14.60 -17.63 -8.37
N GLU A 114 15.16 -18.56 -9.16
CA GLU A 114 15.48 -18.29 -10.56
C GLU A 114 14.18 -18.20 -11.36
N LEU A 115 13.88 -17.01 -11.85
CA LEU A 115 12.72 -16.73 -12.68
C LEU A 115 13.10 -16.80 -14.16
N PRO A 116 12.20 -17.26 -15.04
CA PRO A 116 12.38 -17.09 -16.47
C PRO A 116 12.42 -15.59 -16.84
N ASP A 117 13.17 -15.22 -17.88
CA ASP A 117 13.41 -13.83 -18.29
C ASP A 117 12.14 -12.98 -18.55
N ASN A 118 10.99 -13.63 -18.73
CA ASN A 118 9.70 -12.99 -19.00
C ASN A 118 8.78 -12.87 -17.78
N VAL A 119 9.24 -13.24 -16.58
CA VAL A 119 8.44 -13.17 -15.34
C VAL A 119 9.08 -12.21 -14.35
N THR A 120 8.32 -11.20 -13.95
CA THR A 120 8.69 -10.28 -12.87
C THR A 120 7.81 -10.55 -11.66
N ILE A 121 8.42 -10.72 -10.49
CA ILE A 121 7.69 -10.73 -9.22
C ILE A 121 7.59 -9.29 -8.73
N ASP A 122 6.37 -8.90 -8.39
CA ASP A 122 6.10 -7.62 -7.74
C ASP A 122 5.37 -7.90 -6.42
N THR A 123 5.88 -7.31 -5.34
CA THR A 123 5.32 -7.47 -4.01
C THR A 123 4.32 -6.34 -3.80
N GLY A 124 3.02 -6.67 -3.88
CA GLY A 124 1.93 -5.70 -3.71
C GLY A 124 1.23 -5.80 -2.34
N GLY A 125 0.20 -4.99 -2.16
CA GLY A 125 -0.65 -5.01 -0.98
C GLY A 125 -0.07 -4.24 0.22
N VAL A 126 -0.52 -4.59 1.42
CA VAL A 126 -0.27 -3.80 2.64
C VAL A 126 1.22 -3.61 2.93
N SER A 127 2.07 -4.60 2.63
CA SER A 127 3.52 -4.47 2.84
C SER A 127 4.15 -3.40 1.94
N ALA A 128 3.72 -3.31 0.68
CA ALA A 128 4.19 -2.30 -0.26
C ALA A 128 3.71 -0.90 0.13
N ASP A 129 2.44 -0.78 0.56
CA ASP A 129 1.88 0.47 1.07
C ASP A 129 2.63 0.96 2.32
N ILE A 130 3.03 0.02 3.19
CA ILE A 130 3.86 0.30 4.37
C ILE A 130 5.22 0.83 3.93
N GLU A 131 5.93 0.15 3.02
CA GLU A 131 7.26 0.56 2.54
C GLU A 131 7.25 1.94 1.86
N ASP A 132 6.26 2.18 1.00
CA ASP A 132 6.05 3.48 0.36
C ASP A 132 5.77 4.57 1.41
N SER A 133 4.96 4.27 2.41
CA SER A 133 4.68 5.17 3.53
C SER A 133 5.94 5.45 4.38
N PHE A 134 6.77 4.44 4.66
CA PHE A 134 8.06 4.59 5.32
C PHE A 134 8.99 5.53 4.55
N THR A 135 9.09 5.36 3.24
CA THR A 135 9.90 6.20 2.36
C THR A 135 9.41 7.64 2.35
N LYS A 136 8.09 7.84 2.23
CA LYS A 136 7.45 9.16 2.27
C LYS A 136 7.66 9.85 3.62
N LEU A 137 7.53 9.14 4.72
CA LEU A 137 7.78 9.69 6.06
C LEU A 137 9.26 10.02 6.26
N GLY A 138 10.17 9.19 5.78
CA GLY A 138 11.61 9.46 5.78
C GLY A 138 11.94 10.76 5.03
N LEU A 139 11.40 10.91 3.81
CA LEU A 139 11.54 12.12 3.01
C LEU A 139 10.90 13.34 3.70
N ALA A 140 9.73 13.17 4.32
CA ALA A 140 9.05 14.22 5.07
C ALA A 140 9.86 14.67 6.29
N MET A 141 10.52 13.76 7.02
CA MET A 141 11.42 14.11 8.13
C MET A 141 12.62 14.91 7.63
N LEU A 142 13.26 14.49 6.54
CA LEU A 142 14.37 15.25 5.93
C LEU A 142 13.92 16.64 5.48
N ALA A 143 12.77 16.73 4.82
CA ALA A 143 12.17 18.00 4.42
C ALA A 143 11.85 18.88 5.65
N ALA A 144 11.29 18.32 6.72
CA ALA A 144 11.01 19.03 7.95
C ALA A 144 12.28 19.61 8.57
N VAL A 145 13.35 18.82 8.67
CA VAL A 145 14.65 19.28 9.17
C VAL A 145 15.22 20.40 8.29
N ALA A 146 15.14 20.27 6.96
CA ALA A 146 15.60 21.30 6.03
C ALA A 146 14.79 22.61 6.15
N ILE A 147 13.46 22.51 6.24
CA ILE A 147 12.57 23.67 6.42
C ILE A 147 12.85 24.36 7.76
N VAL A 148 12.95 23.58 8.85
CA VAL A 148 13.30 24.09 10.17
C VAL A 148 14.65 24.81 10.10
N TYR A 149 15.67 24.22 9.47
CA TYR A 149 16.97 24.85 9.30
C TYR A 149 16.86 26.21 8.61
N LEU A 150 16.16 26.28 7.47
CA LEU A 150 16.00 27.51 6.69
C LEU A 150 15.27 28.59 7.50
N VAL A 151 14.17 28.24 8.16
CA VAL A 151 13.42 29.16 9.02
C VAL A 151 14.33 29.70 10.12
N LEU A 152 15.12 28.84 10.76
CA LEU A 152 16.03 29.26 11.84
C LEU A 152 17.15 30.16 11.34
N VAL A 153 17.76 29.87 10.18
CA VAL A 153 18.80 30.73 9.59
C VAL A 153 18.25 32.12 9.30
N ILE A 154 17.03 32.20 8.76
CA ILE A 154 16.35 33.49 8.49
C ILE A 154 16.03 34.21 9.81
N THR A 155 15.57 33.49 10.83
CA THR A 155 15.15 34.06 12.12
C THR A 155 16.32 34.59 12.94
N PHE A 156 17.41 33.81 13.03
CA PHE A 156 18.58 34.15 13.84
C PHE A 156 19.63 34.98 13.10
N GLY A 157 19.49 35.17 11.78
CA GLY A 157 20.45 35.93 10.97
C GLY A 157 21.85 35.30 10.88
N GLY A 158 22.00 34.02 11.23
CA GLY A 158 23.27 33.30 11.25
C GLY A 158 23.08 31.79 11.26
N ALA A 159 24.08 31.04 10.77
CA ALA A 159 24.00 29.58 10.60
C ALA A 159 24.45 28.75 11.82
N LEU A 160 25.19 29.37 12.75
CA LEU A 160 25.74 28.70 13.93
C LEU A 160 24.66 28.26 14.93
N ALA A 161 23.75 29.16 15.28
CA ALA A 161 22.65 28.86 16.22
C ALA A 161 21.69 27.78 15.68
N PRO A 162 21.21 27.84 14.42
CA PRO A 162 20.43 26.76 13.81
C PRO A 162 21.16 25.40 13.81
N PHE A 163 22.46 25.39 13.50
CA PHE A 163 23.25 24.16 13.52
C PHE A 163 23.36 23.56 14.93
N ALA A 164 23.59 24.39 15.94
CA ALA A 164 23.63 23.95 17.34
C ALA A 164 22.30 23.35 17.80
N ILE A 165 21.17 23.91 17.35
CA ILE A 165 19.83 23.38 17.62
C ILE A 165 19.65 22.00 16.95
N LEU A 166 20.00 21.86 15.66
CA LEU A 166 19.84 20.61 14.93
C LEU A 166 20.77 19.49 15.40
N PHE A 167 21.89 19.83 16.03
CA PHE A 167 22.77 18.84 16.65
C PHE A 167 22.12 18.08 17.81
N SER A 168 20.96 18.54 18.31
CA SER A 168 20.16 17.78 19.27
C SER A 168 19.36 16.63 18.65
N LEU A 169 19.11 16.64 17.33
CA LEU A 169 18.28 15.63 16.66
C LEU A 169 18.80 14.20 16.71
N PRO A 170 20.13 13.94 16.57
CA PRO A 170 20.66 12.58 16.75
C PRO A 170 20.31 11.99 18.13
N PHE A 171 20.28 12.80 19.19
CA PHE A 171 19.91 12.36 20.52
C PHE A 171 18.42 11.97 20.60
N THR A 172 17.55 12.68 19.88
CA THR A 172 16.13 12.34 19.77
C THR A 172 15.93 10.96 19.13
N ILE A 173 16.67 10.66 18.05
CA ILE A 173 16.58 9.36 17.36
C ILE A 173 17.05 8.25 18.28
N ILE A 174 18.18 8.43 18.98
CA ILE A 174 18.68 7.46 19.95
C ILE A 174 17.65 7.22 21.06
N GLY A 175 17.06 8.29 21.61
CA GLY A 175 16.02 8.20 22.63
C GLY A 175 14.78 7.44 22.16
N ALA A 176 14.33 7.69 20.93
CA ALA A 176 13.20 6.97 20.33
C ALA A 176 13.48 5.48 20.12
N LEU A 177 14.68 5.13 19.65
CA LEU A 177 15.10 3.73 19.48
C LEU A 177 15.20 2.99 20.82
N VAL A 178 15.74 3.65 21.85
CA VAL A 178 15.79 3.09 23.21
C VAL A 178 14.37 2.91 23.76
N GLY A 179 13.47 3.87 23.52
CA GLY A 179 12.06 3.76 23.92
C GLY A 179 11.37 2.55 23.29
N LEU A 180 11.53 2.37 21.98
CA LEU A 180 10.99 1.20 21.27
C LEU A 180 11.59 -0.11 21.79
N TYR A 181 12.89 -0.14 22.07
CA TYR A 181 13.56 -1.31 22.62
C TYR A 181 13.02 -1.69 24.02
N VAL A 182 12.77 -0.70 24.89
CA VAL A 182 12.20 -0.95 26.22
C VAL A 182 10.73 -1.39 26.15
N SER A 183 9.95 -0.82 25.21
CA SER A 183 8.56 -1.21 24.99
C SER A 183 8.41 -2.55 24.27
N GLY A 184 9.48 -3.09 23.67
CA GLY A 184 9.43 -4.29 22.84
C GLY A 184 8.72 -4.09 21.50
N GLU A 185 8.53 -2.84 21.08
CA GLU A 185 7.86 -2.50 19.82
C GLU A 185 8.86 -2.35 18.68
N THR A 186 8.41 -2.68 17.47
CA THR A 186 9.18 -2.47 16.25
C THR A 186 9.00 -1.06 15.72
N ILE A 187 9.90 -0.62 14.85
CA ILE A 187 9.70 0.63 14.12
C ILE A 187 8.50 0.44 13.19
N SER A 188 7.38 1.08 13.54
CA SER A 188 6.12 1.08 12.78
C SER A 188 5.83 2.46 12.19
N LEU A 189 4.82 2.58 11.33
CA LEU A 189 4.36 3.88 10.83
C LEU A 189 3.95 4.81 11.97
N ASN A 190 3.31 4.27 13.02
CA ASN A 190 2.94 5.02 14.21
C ASN A 190 4.19 5.54 14.95
N ALA A 191 5.22 4.71 15.09
CA ALA A 191 6.48 5.12 15.70
C ALA A 191 7.19 6.24 14.91
N MET A 192 7.15 6.18 13.57
CA MET A 192 7.68 7.24 12.72
C MET A 192 6.92 8.57 12.85
N ILE A 193 5.59 8.52 12.92
CA ILE A 193 4.77 9.73 13.16
C ILE A 193 5.13 10.33 14.53
N GLY A 194 5.30 9.49 15.55
CA GLY A 194 5.82 9.91 16.86
C GLY A 194 7.19 10.58 16.77
N MET A 195 8.13 10.01 16.01
CA MET A 195 9.45 10.59 15.79
C MET A 195 9.37 11.94 15.07
N LEU A 196 8.50 12.08 14.07
CA LEU A 196 8.26 13.35 13.38
C LEU A 196 7.77 14.44 14.35
N MET A 197 6.86 14.10 15.27
CA MET A 197 6.41 15.03 16.31
C MET A 197 7.53 15.37 17.30
N LEU A 198 8.34 14.40 17.71
CA LEU A 198 9.47 14.61 18.62
C LEU A 198 10.50 15.58 18.06
N ILE A 199 10.76 15.57 16.75
CA ILE A 199 11.62 16.57 16.09
C ILE A 199 11.13 17.98 16.42
N GLY A 200 9.83 18.27 16.25
CA GLY A 200 9.25 19.58 16.53
C GLY A 200 9.35 20.00 18.00
N ILE A 201 9.06 19.07 18.92
CA ILE A 201 9.09 19.33 20.36
C ILE A 201 10.52 19.65 20.83
N VAL A 202 11.49 18.82 20.44
CA VAL A 202 12.89 18.99 20.82
C VAL A 202 13.47 20.26 20.22
N VAL A 203 13.20 20.52 18.94
CA VAL A 203 13.62 21.76 18.27
C VAL A 203 13.02 22.98 18.97
N THR A 204 11.73 22.99 19.31
CA THR A 204 11.10 24.13 19.99
C THR A 204 11.75 24.42 21.35
N ASN A 205 12.01 23.37 22.14
CA ASN A 205 12.69 23.53 23.43
C ASN A 205 14.12 24.08 23.26
N ALA A 206 14.84 23.62 22.25
CA ALA A 206 16.19 24.07 21.92
C ALA A 206 16.23 25.51 21.38
N ILE A 207 15.27 25.90 20.52
CA ILE A 207 15.15 27.26 19.98
C ILE A 207 15.10 28.28 21.11
N VAL A 208 14.19 28.09 22.07
CA VAL A 208 13.99 29.09 23.12
C VAL A 208 15.14 29.10 24.14
N LEU A 209 15.86 27.97 24.31
CA LEU A 209 17.09 27.96 25.10
C LEU A 209 18.18 28.78 24.43
N ILE A 210 18.44 28.54 23.14
CA ILE A 210 19.48 29.23 22.37
C ILE A 210 19.15 30.72 22.18
N ASP A 211 17.90 31.06 21.92
CA ASP A 211 17.44 32.45 21.85
C ASP A 211 17.74 33.22 23.15
N ARG A 212 17.49 32.59 24.31
CA ARG A 212 17.82 33.18 25.61
C ARG A 212 19.33 33.36 25.78
N VAL A 213 20.15 32.41 25.33
CA VAL A 213 21.62 32.52 25.39
C VAL A 213 22.09 33.71 24.55
N ILE A 214 21.61 33.83 23.31
CA ILE A 214 21.96 34.93 22.41
C ILE A 214 21.55 36.27 23.01
N HIS A 215 20.35 36.37 23.59
CA HIS A 215 19.90 37.59 24.26
C HIS A 215 20.80 37.96 25.45
N LYS A 216 21.22 36.98 26.25
CA LYS A 216 22.11 37.22 27.40
C LYS A 216 23.54 37.58 26.98
N GLU A 217 24.05 36.99 25.91
CA GLU A 217 25.31 37.42 25.32
C GLU A 217 25.24 38.86 24.78
N ALA A 218 24.11 39.24 24.18
CA ALA A 218 23.87 40.62 23.73
C ALA A 218 23.75 41.63 24.90
N GLU A 219 23.29 41.19 26.07
CA GLU A 219 23.28 41.97 27.32
C GLU A 219 24.68 42.09 27.97
N GLY A 220 25.71 41.43 27.41
CA GLY A 220 27.11 41.55 27.82
C GLY A 220 27.62 40.41 28.72
N LEU A 221 26.85 39.34 28.92
CA LEU A 221 27.33 38.15 29.64
C LEU A 221 28.29 37.35 28.77
N SER A 222 29.28 36.69 29.39
CA SER A 222 30.10 35.71 28.69
C SER A 222 29.27 34.48 28.30
N THR A 223 29.66 33.76 27.24
CA THR A 223 28.95 32.55 26.76
C THR A 223 28.66 31.54 27.87
N ARG A 224 29.62 31.35 28.79
CA ARG A 224 29.46 30.42 29.92
C ARG A 224 28.40 30.90 30.92
N GLU A 225 28.40 32.19 31.25
CA GLU A 225 27.42 32.77 32.17
C GLU A 225 26.03 32.81 31.53
N ALA A 226 25.95 33.15 30.25
CA ALA A 226 24.71 33.11 29.47
C ALA A 226 24.10 31.69 29.44
N LEU A 227 24.92 30.65 29.25
CA LEU A 227 24.48 29.25 29.30
C LEU A 227 23.98 28.82 30.69
N LEU A 228 24.65 29.23 31.77
CA LEU A 228 24.23 28.92 33.14
C LEU A 228 22.90 29.60 33.50
N GLU A 229 22.76 30.87 33.13
CA GLU A 229 21.53 31.66 33.32
C GLU A 229 20.37 31.10 32.50
N ALA A 230 20.59 30.85 31.21
CA ALA A 230 19.57 30.30 30.32
C ALA A 230 19.17 28.89 30.77
N GLY A 231 20.14 28.03 31.11
CA GLY A 231 19.89 26.68 31.61
C GLY A 231 19.06 26.66 32.88
N SER A 232 19.44 27.43 33.90
CA SER A 232 18.71 27.48 35.18
C SER A 232 17.28 28.01 35.02
N THR A 233 17.08 29.01 34.16
CA THR A 233 15.76 29.59 33.88
C THR A 233 14.86 28.63 33.09
N ARG A 234 15.43 27.91 32.11
CA ARG A 234 14.67 27.08 31.16
C ARG A 234 14.47 25.65 31.63
N LEU A 235 15.25 25.17 32.60
CA LEU A 235 15.17 23.80 33.10
C LEU A 235 13.75 23.43 33.55
N ARG A 236 13.12 24.28 34.37
CA ARG A 236 11.77 24.01 34.89
C ARG A 236 10.71 23.94 33.77
N PRO A 237 10.61 24.93 32.87
CA PRO A 237 9.70 24.84 31.72
C PRO A 237 9.95 23.62 30.81
N ILE A 238 11.21 23.31 30.50
CA ILE A 238 11.55 22.19 29.60
C ILE A 238 11.19 20.85 30.25
N LEU A 239 11.42 20.68 31.54
CA LEU A 239 11.01 19.47 32.27
C LEU A 239 9.48 19.34 32.33
N MET A 240 8.76 20.45 32.51
CA MET A 240 7.30 20.46 32.52
C MET A 240 6.73 19.97 31.18
N THR A 241 7.26 20.46 30.05
CA THR A 241 6.80 20.00 28.72
C THR A 241 7.17 18.54 28.47
N ALA A 242 8.39 18.13 28.82
CA ALA A 242 8.83 16.74 28.65
C ALA A 242 7.97 15.75 29.45
N ILE A 243 7.71 16.03 30.73
CA ILE A 243 6.87 15.18 31.58
C ILE A 243 5.43 15.15 31.08
N ALA A 244 4.89 16.29 30.65
CA ALA A 244 3.54 16.35 30.08
C ALA A 244 3.43 15.53 28.79
N THR A 245 4.43 15.57 27.90
CA THR A 245 4.43 14.78 26.67
C THR A 245 4.59 13.28 26.94
N ILE A 246 5.39 12.89 27.93
CA ILE A 246 5.59 11.48 28.29
C ILE A 246 4.37 10.90 29.03
N GLY A 247 3.70 11.72 29.84
CA GLY A 247 2.57 11.29 30.67
C GLY A 247 1.18 11.44 30.03
N ALA A 248 1.10 12.05 28.84
CA ALA A 248 -0.13 12.19 28.06
C ALA A 248 -0.30 11.01 27.09
#